data_AF-A0A7C8FA99-F1
#
_entry.id   AF-A0A7C8FA99-F1
#
_cell.length_a   1.000
_cell.length_b   1.000
_cell.length_c   1.000
_cell.angle_alpha   90.00
_cell.angle_beta   90.00
_cell.angle_gamma   90.00
#
_symmetry.space_group_name_H-M   'P 1'
#
loop_
_entity.id
_entity.type
_entity.pdbx_description
1 polymer ?
#
loop_
_entity_poly.entity_id
_entity_poly.type
_entity_poly.pdbx_seq_one_letter_code
_entity_poly.pdbx_strand_id
1 'polypeptide(L)'
;MKTKKTRSAPLTADNICFGLNRETDERSLAAFLQRFAEPAFMQTLIPRLEKEEITSLLDFLSRLMHKHCSEKEYHRLFLKD
;
A
#
# COMPACT_ATOMS: atom_id res chain seq x y z
N MET A 1 0.47 -22.89 -23.92
CA MET A 1 0.05 -23.19 -22.52
C MET A 1 -0.40 -21.89 -21.86
N LYS A 2 -1.70 -21.74 -21.57
CA LYS A 2 -2.25 -20.54 -20.91
C LYS A 2 -1.90 -20.60 -19.42
N THR A 3 -0.94 -19.81 -18.97
CA THR A 3 -0.67 -19.64 -17.54
C THR A 3 -1.84 -18.87 -16.92
N LYS A 4 -2.53 -19.53 -15.99
CA LYS A 4 -3.67 -18.97 -15.26
C LYS A 4 -3.24 -17.67 -14.57
N LYS A 5 -3.79 -16.55 -15.03
CA LYS A 5 -3.78 -15.28 -14.30
C LYS A 5 -4.54 -15.53 -13.00
N THR A 6 -3.83 -15.80 -11.91
CA THR A 6 -4.39 -15.82 -10.56
C THR A 6 -4.89 -14.41 -10.28
N ARG A 7 -6.13 -14.11 -10.68
CA ARG A 7 -6.87 -12.97 -10.15
C ARG A 7 -7.18 -13.36 -8.71
N SER A 8 -6.31 -12.96 -7.78
CA SER A 8 -6.68 -12.93 -6.37
C SER A 8 -8.04 -12.22 -6.28
N ALA A 9 -9.00 -12.86 -5.63
CA ALA A 9 -10.33 -12.29 -5.42
C ALA A 9 -10.17 -10.88 -4.84
N PRO A 10 -11.05 -9.91 -5.18
CA PRO A 10 -10.99 -8.59 -4.58
C PRO A 10 -11.09 -8.75 -3.06
N LEU A 11 -10.04 -8.35 -2.34
CA LEU A 11 -9.98 -8.45 -0.89
C LEU A 11 -11.01 -7.46 -0.33
N THR A 12 -12.16 -7.99 0.11
CA THR A 12 -13.20 -7.22 0.79
C THR A 12 -12.73 -6.79 2.18
N ALA A 13 -13.25 -5.66 2.69
CA ALA A 13 -12.87 -5.13 4.00
C ALA A 13 -13.08 -6.14 5.14
N ASP A 14 -14.04 -7.05 4.98
CA ASP A 14 -14.42 -8.09 5.94
C ASP A 14 -13.31 -9.14 6.18
N ASN A 15 -12.26 -9.17 5.35
CA ASN A 15 -11.15 -10.12 5.45
C ASN A 15 -9.84 -9.48 5.96
N ILE A 16 -9.86 -8.21 6.37
CA ILE A 16 -8.67 -7.57 6.98
C ILE A 16 -8.62 -7.99 8.45
N CYS A 17 -7.69 -8.88 8.77
CA CYS A 17 -7.44 -9.35 10.13
C CYS A 17 -5.95 -9.20 10.46
N PHE A 18 -5.66 -8.64 11.64
CA PHE A 18 -4.31 -8.47 12.15
C PHE A 18 -4.12 -9.28 13.45
N GLY A 19 -2.94 -9.83 13.66
CA GLY A 19 -2.53 -10.48 14.92
C GLY A 19 -2.74 -12.00 14.97
N LEU A 20 -3.14 -12.63 13.86
CA LEU A 20 -3.27 -14.09 13.79
C LEU A 20 -1.96 -14.78 13.39
N ASN A 21 -1.33 -14.31 12.30
CA ASN A 21 -0.01 -14.76 11.86
C ASN A 21 0.56 -13.78 10.83
N ARG A 22 1.88 -13.85 10.62
CA ARG A 22 2.63 -12.95 9.73
C ARG A 22 2.10 -12.91 8.30
N GLU A 23 1.77 -14.08 7.73
CA GLU A 23 1.27 -14.19 6.35
C GLU A 23 -0.10 -13.52 6.18
N THR A 24 -0.97 -13.67 7.18
CA THR A 24 -2.30 -13.03 7.21
C THR A 24 -2.14 -11.53 7.39
N ASP A 25 -1.25 -11.09 8.27
CA ASP A 25 -0.97 -9.66 8.48
C ASP A 25 -0.45 -9.00 7.19
N GLU A 26 0.43 -9.66 6.45
CA GLU A 26 0.95 -9.15 5.18
C GLU A 26 -0.13 -9.03 4.12
N ARG A 27 -1.03 -10.02 4.00
CA ARG A 27 -2.17 -9.97 3.08
C ARG A 27 -3.17 -8.87 3.46
N SER A 28 -3.47 -8.76 4.76
CA SER A 28 -4.35 -7.73 5.31
C SER A 28 -3.77 -6.33 5.10
N LEU A 29 -2.47 -6.15 5.31
CA LEU A 29 -1.78 -4.88 5.06
C LEU A 29 -1.83 -4.51 3.57
N ALA A 30 -1.60 -5.46 2.67
CA ALA A 30 -1.70 -5.21 1.24
C ALA A 30 -3.12 -4.79 0.82
N ALA A 31 -4.15 -5.46 1.34
CA ALA A 31 -5.55 -5.10 1.11
C ALA A 31 -5.88 -3.70 1.64
N PHE A 32 -5.42 -3.39 2.85
CA PHE A 32 -5.61 -2.10 3.49
C PHE A 32 -4.99 -0.97 2.65
N LEU A 33 -3.74 -1.13 2.22
CA LEU A 33 -3.04 -0.13 1.39
C LEU A 33 -3.70 0.08 0.03
N GLN A 34 -4.19 -0.99 -0.61
CA GLN A 34 -4.93 -0.88 -1.87
C GLN A 34 -6.20 -0.03 -1.70
N ARG A 35 -6.94 -0.25 -0.62
CA ARG A 35 -8.15 0.54 -0.30
C ARG A 35 -7.83 1.97 0.10
N PHE A 36 -6.74 2.18 0.83
CA PHE A 36 -6.26 3.51 1.17
C PHE A 36 -5.89 4.31 -0.08
N ALA A 37 -5.29 3.66 -1.08
CA ALA A 37 -4.92 4.26 -2.36
C ALA A 37 -6.10 4.41 -3.35
N GLU A 38 -7.32 4.02 -2.98
CA GLU A 38 -8.49 4.17 -3.85
C GLU A 38 -8.72 5.65 -4.20
N PRO A 39 -8.89 6.00 -5.49
CA PRO A 39 -9.00 7.40 -5.92
C PRO A 39 -10.11 8.18 -5.21
N ALA A 40 -11.26 7.55 -4.95
CA ALA A 40 -12.38 8.21 -4.27
C ALA A 40 -12.08 8.51 -2.79
N PHE A 41 -11.37 7.61 -2.11
CA PHE A 41 -10.97 7.81 -0.73
C PHE A 41 -9.88 8.87 -0.62
N MET A 42 -8.85 8.79 -1.48
CA MET A 42 -7.77 9.78 -1.53
C MET A 42 -8.28 11.20 -1.78
N GLN A 43 -9.22 11.38 -2.71
CA GLN A 43 -9.85 12.69 -2.96
C GLN A 43 -10.59 13.26 -1.74
N THR A 44 -11.05 12.40 -0.83
CA THR A 44 -11.73 12.80 0.40
C THR A 44 -10.75 13.08 1.53
N LEU A 45 -9.72 12.23 1.67
CA LEU A 45 -8.76 12.28 2.78
C LEU A 45 -7.72 13.39 2.57
N ILE A 46 -7.09 13.46 1.40
CA ILE A 46 -5.95 14.36 1.15
C ILE A 46 -6.26 15.83 1.44
N PRO A 47 -7.42 16.40 1.07
CA PRO A 47 -7.74 17.80 1.39
C PRO A 47 -7.98 18.08 2.89
N ARG A 48 -8.19 17.03 3.70
CA ARG A 48 -8.46 17.14 5.14
C ARG A 48 -7.19 17.06 5.98
N LEU A 49 -6.07 16.63 5.38
CA LEU A 49 -4.80 16.51 6.07
C LEU A 49 -4.18 17.88 6.28
N GLU A 50 -3.69 18.12 7.48
CA GLU A 50 -2.86 19.29 7.77
C GLU A 50 -1.47 19.15 7.13
N LYS A 51 -0.79 20.27 6.94
CA LYS A 51 0.55 20.31 6.31
C LYS A 51 1.56 19.40 7.05
N GLU A 52 1.47 19.37 8.38
CA GLU A 52 2.32 18.53 9.22
C GLU A 52 2.03 17.04 8.98
N GLU A 53 0.75 16.65 8.93
CA GLU A 53 0.32 15.28 8.66
C GLU A 53 0.79 14.80 7.28
N ILE A 54 0.68 15.66 6.25
CA ILE A 54 1.19 15.35 4.90
C ILE A 54 2.70 15.09 4.95
N THR A 55 3.44 15.94 5.64
CA THR A 55 4.91 15.84 5.73
C THR A 55 5.32 14.59 6.49
N SER A 56 4.69 14.31 7.63
CA SER A 56 4.96 13.13 8.46
C SER A 56 4.63 11.83 7.72
N LEU A 57 3.51 11.79 6.98
CA LEU A 57 3.14 10.60 6.19
C LEU A 57 4.11 10.36 5.05
N LEU A 58 4.54 11.42 4.35
CA LEU A 58 5.55 11.32 3.29
C LEU A 58 6.90 10.84 3.84
N ASP A 59 7.36 11.38 4.97
CA ASP A 59 8.62 10.97 5.60
C ASP A 59 8.57 9.50 6.04
N PHE A 60 7.46 9.08 6.66
CA PHE A 60 7.25 7.70 7.08
C PHE A 60 7.33 6.72 5.89
N LEU A 61 6.58 6.98 4.81
CA LEU A 61 6.60 6.13 3.62
C LEU A 61 7.98 6.12 2.94
N SER A 62 8.62 7.28 2.84
CA SER A 62 9.95 7.42 2.24
C SER A 62 11.00 6.61 3.01
N ARG A 63 10.97 6.66 4.35
CA ARG A 63 11.86 5.86 5.20
C ARG A 63 11.64 4.36 5.02
N LEU A 64 10.38 3.91 4.90
CA LEU A 64 10.08 2.51 4.63
C LEU A 64 10.63 2.06 3.28
N MET A 65 10.44 2.87 2.23
CA MET A 65 11.00 2.57 0.90
C MET A 65 12.52 2.55 0.94
N HIS A 66 13.17 3.54 1.55
CA HIS A 66 14.64 3.58 1.64
C HIS A 66 15.21 2.40 2.44
N LYS A 67 14.48 1.91 3.45
CA LYS A 67 14.91 0.77 4.28
C LYS A 67 14.75 -0.58 3.58
N HIS A 68 13.74 -0.71 2.72
CA HIS A 68 13.32 -2.02 2.19
C HIS A 68 13.44 -2.16 0.67
N CYS A 69 13.63 -1.07 -0.07
CA CYS A 69 13.86 -1.07 -1.51
C CYS A 69 15.30 -0.68 -1.82
N SER A 70 15.92 -1.41 -2.73
CA SER A 70 17.14 -0.95 -3.39
C SER A 70 16.83 0.26 -4.30
N GLU A 71 17.86 1.02 -4.65
CA GLU A 71 17.76 2.14 -5.60
C GLU A 71 17.08 1.70 -6.91
N LYS A 72 17.50 0.57 -7.47
CA LYS A 72 16.91 0.01 -8.70
C LYS A 72 15.42 -0.32 -8.54
N GLU A 73 15.01 -0.84 -7.40
CA GLU A 73 13.60 -1.16 -7.12
C GLU A 73 12.77 0.11 -6.93
N TYR A 74 13.31 1.12 -6.25
CA TYR A 74 12.63 2.41 -6.09
C TYR A 74 12.37 3.08 -7.44
N HIS A 75 13.40 3.20 -8.29
CA HIS A 75 13.25 3.76 -9.63
C HIS A 75 12.24 2.96 -10.48
N ARG A 76 12.43 1.64 -10.56
CA ARG A 76 11.61 0.80 -11.43
C ARG A 76 10.17 0.62 -10.96
N LEU A 77 9.93 0.44 -9.66
CA LEU A 77 8.62 0.07 -9.12
C LEU A 77 7.81 1.27 -8.65
N PHE A 78 8.45 2.24 -8.01
CA PHE A 78 7.77 3.41 -7.43
C PHE A 78 7.76 4.59 -8.40
N LEU A 79 8.94 4.99 -8.91
CA LEU A 79 9.02 6.09 -9.88
C LEU A 79 8.55 5.70 -11.27
N LYS A 80 8.59 4.39 -11.58
CA LYS A 80 8.27 3.83 -12.91
C LYS A 80 9.12 4.44 -14.03
N ASP A 81 10.38 4.71 -13.69
CA ASP A 81 11.44 5.22 -14.56
C ASP A 81 12.45 4.08 -14.84
#